data_AF-A0A7V9THK9-F1
#
_entry.id   AF-A0A7V9THK9-F1
#
_cell.length_a   1.000
_cell.length_b   1.000
_cell.length_c   1.000
_cell.angle_alpha   90.00
_cell.angle_beta   90.00
_cell.angle_gamma   90.00
#
_symmetry.space_group_name_H-M   'P 1'
#
loop_
_entity.id
_entity.type
_entity.pdbx_description
1 polymer ?
#
loop_
_entity_poly.entity_id
_entity_poly.type
_entity_poly.pdbx_seq_one_letter_code
_entity_poly.pdbx_strand_id
1 'polypeptide(L)' 'EAMKLMNEMEAEVAGTIREILVENSEPVEYGQVLFRIEPDA' A
#
# COMPACT_ATOMS: atom_id res chain seq x y z
N GLU A 1 6.96 -10.69 -0.61
CA GLU A 1 7.07 -11.54 -1.81
C GLU A 1 5.97 -12.60 -1.85
N ALA A 2 4.91 -12.39 -2.64
CA ALA A 2 4.01 -13.48 -3.00
C ALA A 2 4.33 -13.86 -4.45
N MET A 3 4.97 -15.01 -4.64
CA MET A 3 5.18 -15.65 -5.96
C MET A 3 5.94 -14.84 -7.03
N LYS A 4 7.13 -14.27 -6.76
CA LYS A 4 8.01 -13.59 -7.77
C LYS A 4 7.32 -12.57 -8.70
N LEU A 5 6.09 -12.18 -8.41
CA LEU A 5 5.26 -11.31 -9.24
C LEU A 5 5.29 -9.95 -8.55
N MET A 6 5.99 -9.01 -9.17
CA MET A 6 6.01 -7.63 -8.74
C MET A 6 4.81 -6.94 -9.38
N ASN A 7 3.68 -6.92 -8.66
CA ASN A 7 2.53 -6.15 -9.09
C ASN A 7 2.66 -4.74 -8.55
N GLU A 8 2.52 -3.76 -9.44
CA GLU A 8 2.28 -2.38 -9.03
C GLU A 8 0.89 -2.31 -8.39
N MET A 9 0.80 -1.69 -7.21
CA MET A 9 -0.48 -1.41 -6.59
C MET A 9 -0.94 -0.03 -7.04
N GLU A 10 -2.09 0.04 -7.70
CA GLU A 10 -2.70 1.31 -8.09
C GLU A 10 -3.48 1.89 -6.91
N ALA A 11 -3.33 3.20 -6.68
CA ALA A 11 -4.14 3.91 -5.70
C ALA A 11 -5.55 4.13 -6.27
N GLU A 12 -6.58 3.75 -5.53
CA GLU A 12 -7.98 3.94 -5.94
C GLU A 12 -8.42 5.43 -5.88
N VAL A 13 -7.69 6.25 -5.15
CA VAL A 13 -8.00 7.68 -4.92
C VAL A 13 -6.74 8.55 -5.06
N ALA A 14 -6.93 9.77 -5.56
CA ALA A 14 -5.92 10.82 -5.51
C ALA A 14 -5.86 11.40 -4.09
N GLY A 15 -4.65 11.72 -3.61
CA GLY A 15 -4.46 12.20 -2.25
C GLY A 15 -3.00 12.25 -1.82
N THR A 16 -2.80 12.66 -0.58
CA THR A 16 -1.48 12.69 0.08
C THR A 16 -1.33 11.49 1.02
N ILE A 17 -0.22 10.75 0.91
CA ILE A 17 0.13 9.67 1.86
C ILE A 17 0.41 10.32 3.23
N ARG A 18 -0.42 9.98 4.23
CA ARG A 18 -0.24 10.43 5.60
C ARG A 18 0.62 9.47 6.41
N GLU A 19 0.43 8.17 6.20
CA GLU A 19 1.15 7.13 6.93
C GLU A 19 1.50 5.95 6.02
N ILE A 20 2.70 5.41 6.21
CA ILE A 20 3.16 4.14 5.65
C ILE A 20 3.19 3.15 6.82
N LEU A 21 2.40 2.08 6.74
CA LEU A 21 2.19 1.12 7.84
C LEU A 21 2.96 -0.19 7.64
N VAL A 22 3.85 -0.23 6.66
CA VAL A 22 4.62 -1.42 6.29
C VAL A 22 6.06 -1.04 5.95
N GLU A 23 7.01 -1.88 6.33
CA GLU A 23 8.41 -1.72 5.96
C GLU A 23 8.77 -2.46 4.67
N ASN A 24 9.85 -2.02 4.03
CA ASN A 24 10.36 -2.72 2.85
C ASN A 24 10.76 -4.16 3.20
N SER A 25 10.35 -5.11 2.36
CA SER A 25 10.55 -6.55 2.56
C SER A 25 9.79 -7.18 3.75
N GLU A 26 8.85 -6.46 4.36
CA GLU A 26 7.96 -7.03 5.38
C GLU A 26 6.92 -7.97 4.73
N PRO A 27 6.66 -9.16 5.30
CA PRO A 27 5.58 -10.02 4.84
C PRO A 27 4.22 -9.39 5.14
N VAL A 28 3.33 -9.37 4.16
CA VAL A 28 1.98 -8.81 4.29
C VAL A 28 0.92 -9.87 4.01
N GLU A 29 -0.22 -9.76 4.68
CA GLU A 29 -1.37 -10.65 4.50
C GLU A 29 -2.45 -10.01 3.63
N TYR A 30 -3.34 -10.85 3.08
CA TYR A 30 -4.48 -10.36 2.32
C TYR A 30 -5.40 -9.50 3.20
N GLY A 31 -5.71 -8.29 2.74
CA GLY A 31 -6.53 -7.33 3.48
C GLY A 31 -5.78 -6.49 4.51
N GLN A 32 -4.46 -6.67 4.65
CA GLN A 32 -3.64 -5.80 5.51
C GLN A 32 -3.58 -4.38 4.94
N VAL A 33 -3.76 -3.39 5.82
CA VAL A 33 -3.64 -1.97 5.44
C VAL A 33 -2.16 -1.60 5.31
N LEU A 34 -1.77 -1.10 4.14
CA LEU A 34 -0.38 -0.72 3.86
C LEU A 34 -0.12 0.78 3.95
N PHE A 35 -1.09 1.59 3.53
CA PHE A 35 -0.98 3.05 3.46
C PHE A 35 -2.26 3.71 3.95
N ARG A 36 -2.13 4.88 4.58
CA ARG A 36 -3.25 5.80 4.82
C ARG A 36 -3.10 7.01 3.92
N ILE A 37 -4.12 7.25 3.11
CA ILE A 37 -4.17 8.36 2.16
C ILE A 37 -5.21 9.35 2.68
N GLU A 38 -4.86 10.63 2.73
CA GLU A 38 -5.82 11.72 2.85
C GLU A 38 -6.22 12.14 1.44
N PRO A 39 -7.49 11.90 1.02
CA PRO A 39 -7.91 12.22 -0.34
C PRO A 39 -7.88 13.72 -0.61
N ASP A 40 -7.46 14.08 -1.82
CA ASP A 40 -7.60 15.45 -2.34
C ASP A 40 -9.07 15.61 -2.74
N ALA A 41 -9.84 16.41 -1.99
CA ALA A 41 -11.28 16.59 -2.23
C ALA A 41 -11.61 17.18 -3.61
#